data_AF-A0A1F7WM29-F1
#
_entry.id   AF-A0A1F7WM29-F1
#
_cell.length_a   1.000
_cell.length_b   1.000
_cell.length_c   1.000
_cell.angle_alpha   90.00
_cell.angle_beta   90.00
_cell.angle_gamma   90.00
#
_symmetry.space_group_name_H-M   'P 1'
#
loop_
_entity.id
_entity.type
_entity.pdbx_description
1 polymer ?
#
loop_
_entity_poly.entity_id
_entity_poly.type
_entity_poly.pdbx_seq_one_letter_code
_entity_poly.pdbx_strand_id
1 'polypeptide(L)'
;MKSEVIFDVETKKLFSDIEGSDPGDLGVSVVSVYSRHIDESLEEVESRKIPSEIEGKMQSFWEKDFDNMWSIFQSADRIIGYNSIHFDVPALKPYAPSYFAKLPHFDIMAEVKNVFGRRLPLDAIAKETLDREKTDTGLDAVYYWQKHDKESLEKLQKYCEADVLITRDVYDYALKNGKLLFKDKWNTLREVELDFSYKEEEKSQIGLF
;
A
#
# COMPACT_ATOMS: atom_id res chain seq x y z
N MET A 1 5.39 -17.50 10.73
CA MET A 1 5.43 -17.17 9.30
C MET A 1 4.13 -16.48 8.96
N LYS A 2 4.22 -15.29 8.38
CA LYS A 2 3.07 -14.46 8.03
C LYS A 2 3.06 -14.20 6.53
N SER A 3 1.87 -14.10 5.95
CA SER A 3 1.68 -13.68 4.57
C SER A 3 1.29 -12.20 4.54
N GLU A 4 2.07 -11.40 3.82
CA GLU A 4 1.77 -9.98 3.61
C GLU A 4 1.50 -9.71 2.14
N VAL A 5 0.56 -8.81 1.89
CA VAL A 5 0.24 -8.34 0.54
C VAL A 5 0.33 -6.83 0.51
N ILE A 6 1.19 -6.28 -0.33
CA ILE A 6 1.26 -4.85 -0.61
C ILE A 6 0.60 -4.60 -1.96
N PHE A 7 -0.26 -3.58 -2.07
CA PHE A 7 -0.94 -3.30 -3.33
C PHE A 7 -1.19 -1.82 -3.55
N ASP A 8 -1.42 -1.49 -4.81
CA ASP A 8 -1.81 -0.17 -5.31
C ASP A 8 -2.71 -0.36 -6.54
N VAL A 9 -3.49 0.67 -6.88
CA VAL A 9 -4.37 0.66 -8.04
C VAL A 9 -4.21 1.91 -8.89
N GLU A 10 -4.31 1.73 -10.21
CA GLU A 10 -4.41 2.85 -11.14
C GLU A 10 -5.82 2.93 -11.71
N THR A 11 -6.32 4.14 -11.91
CA THR A 11 -7.71 4.35 -12.35
C THR A 11 -7.83 4.58 -13.85
N LYS A 12 -9.04 4.41 -14.38
CA LYS A 12 -9.36 4.67 -15.80
C LYS A 12 -9.67 6.14 -16.07
N LYS A 13 -10.06 6.87 -15.03
CA LYS A 13 -10.54 8.26 -15.07
C LYS A 13 -9.90 9.08 -13.95
N LEU A 14 -9.95 10.39 -14.11
CA LEU A 14 -9.66 11.35 -13.04
C LEU A 14 -10.96 11.72 -12.30
N PHE A 15 -10.83 12.27 -11.09
CA PHE A 15 -11.97 12.83 -10.36
C PHE A 15 -12.68 13.94 -11.13
N SER A 16 -11.99 14.66 -12.01
CA SER A 16 -12.58 15.67 -12.91
C SER A 16 -13.53 15.08 -13.95
N ASP A 17 -13.46 13.77 -14.19
CA ASP A 17 -14.20 13.08 -15.24
C ASP A 17 -15.46 12.36 -14.70
N ILE A 18 -15.71 12.44 -13.39
CA ILE A 18 -16.86 11.81 -12.73
C ILE A 18 -17.71 12.85 -12.00
N GLU A 19 -18.98 12.52 -11.79
CA GLU A 19 -19.85 13.31 -10.93
C GLU A 19 -19.60 12.94 -9.47
N GLY A 20 -19.29 13.91 -8.62
CA GLY A 20 -19.06 13.69 -7.19
C GLY A 20 -17.62 13.30 -6.84
N SER A 21 -17.46 12.45 -5.83
CA SER A 21 -16.15 12.13 -5.24
C SER A 21 -16.02 10.68 -4.76
N ASP A 22 -16.85 9.77 -5.27
CA ASP A 22 -16.74 8.34 -4.95
C ASP A 22 -15.62 7.70 -5.79
N PRO A 23 -14.55 7.16 -5.18
CA PRO A 23 -13.49 6.50 -5.94
C PRO A 23 -13.99 5.32 -6.80
N GLY A 24 -15.11 4.68 -6.43
CA GLY A 24 -15.70 3.58 -7.20
C GLY A 24 -16.13 3.98 -8.62
N ASP A 25 -16.39 5.27 -8.87
CA ASP A 25 -16.86 5.76 -10.18
C ASP A 25 -15.71 5.98 -11.18
N LEU A 26 -14.47 6.00 -10.70
CA LEU A 26 -13.27 6.19 -11.51
C LEU A 26 -13.01 4.99 -12.42
N GLY A 27 -13.40 3.79 -11.98
CA GLY A 27 -13.00 2.51 -12.59
C GLY A 27 -11.50 2.25 -12.42
N VAL A 28 -11.13 0.98 -12.27
CA VAL A 28 -9.73 0.56 -12.06
C VAL A 28 -9.17 -0.04 -13.34
N SER A 29 -7.99 0.41 -13.78
CA SER A 29 -7.32 -0.06 -15.00
C SER A 29 -6.43 -1.26 -14.72
N VAL A 30 -5.55 -1.15 -13.72
CA VAL A 30 -4.61 -2.18 -13.29
C VAL A 30 -4.47 -2.16 -11.77
N VAL A 31 -4.23 -3.33 -11.20
CA VAL A 31 -3.84 -3.50 -9.79
C VAL A 31 -2.51 -4.22 -9.77
N SER A 32 -1.52 -3.66 -9.10
CA SER A 32 -0.25 -4.33 -8.82
C SER A 32 -0.23 -4.82 -7.39
N VAL A 33 0.35 -5.99 -7.20
CA VAL A 33 0.36 -6.73 -5.93
C VAL A 33 1.75 -7.32 -5.70
N TYR A 34 2.33 -7.02 -4.56
CA TYR A 34 3.50 -7.71 -4.04
C TYR A 34 3.09 -8.61 -2.89
N SER A 35 3.05 -9.92 -3.12
CA SER A 35 2.79 -10.91 -2.07
C SER A 35 4.12 -11.45 -1.54
N ARG A 36 4.26 -11.54 -0.22
CA ARG A 36 5.46 -12.10 0.41
C ARG A 36 5.15 -12.96 1.62
N HIS A 37 6.07 -13.87 1.92
CA HIS A 37 6.11 -14.60 3.18
C HIS A 37 7.27 -14.10 4.03
N ILE A 38 6.96 -13.75 5.26
CA ILE A 38 7.94 -13.30 6.23
C ILE A 38 8.08 -14.31 7.36
N ASP A 39 9.31 -14.54 7.80
CA ASP A 39 9.58 -15.22 9.06
C ASP A 39 9.57 -14.21 10.21
N GLU A 40 8.80 -14.54 11.23
CA GLU A 40 8.77 -13.80 12.49
C GLU A 40 9.85 -14.31 13.45
N SER A 41 10.64 -15.33 13.08
CA SER A 41 11.84 -15.70 13.85
C SER A 41 12.88 -14.57 13.71
N LEU A 42 13.19 -13.97 14.85
CA LEU A 42 13.62 -12.58 14.95
C LEU A 42 15.13 -12.44 14.80
N GLU A 43 15.57 -11.50 13.96
CA GLU A 43 16.78 -10.74 14.28
C GLU A 43 16.36 -9.57 15.18
N GLU A 44 16.89 -9.52 16.40
CA GLU A 44 16.76 -8.34 17.26
C GLU A 44 17.79 -7.29 16.84
N VAL A 45 17.32 -6.22 16.20
CA VAL A 45 18.14 -5.04 15.89
C VAL A 45 17.62 -3.89 16.74
N GLU A 46 18.48 -3.35 17.61
CA GLU A 46 18.14 -2.19 18.45
C GLU A 46 16.84 -2.35 19.25
N SER A 47 16.60 -3.55 19.81
CA SER A 47 15.38 -3.92 20.55
C SER A 47 14.09 -3.97 19.70
N ARG A 48 14.18 -3.92 18.37
CA ARG A 48 13.07 -4.15 17.46
C ARG A 48 13.14 -5.53 16.82
N LYS A 49 11.95 -6.11 16.70
CA LYS A 49 11.67 -7.40 16.08
C LYS A 49 11.49 -7.19 14.58
N ILE A 50 12.53 -7.44 13.79
CA ILE A 50 12.47 -7.23 12.34
C ILE A 50 12.21 -8.58 11.67
N PRO A 51 11.09 -8.74 10.94
CA PRO A 51 10.83 -9.95 10.21
C PRO A 51 11.75 -10.07 8.98
N SER A 52 12.13 -11.30 8.65
CA SER A 52 12.94 -11.60 7.46
C SER A 52 12.04 -12.03 6.31
N GLU A 53 12.21 -11.45 5.12
CA GLU A 53 11.50 -11.90 3.92
C GLU A 53 12.11 -13.22 3.41
N ILE A 54 11.28 -14.26 3.31
CA ILE A 54 11.67 -15.59 2.80
C ILE A 54 11.54 -15.61 1.27
N GLU A 55 10.39 -15.12 0.79
CA GLU A 55 10.07 -15.02 -0.63
C GLU A 55 9.09 -13.88 -0.86
N GLY A 56 9.17 -13.27 -2.04
CA GLY A 56 8.30 -12.20 -2.47
C GLY A 56 8.13 -12.21 -3.97
N LYS A 57 6.94 -11.82 -4.44
CA LYS A 57 6.61 -11.84 -5.87
C LYS A 57 5.71 -10.65 -6.23
N MET A 58 6.11 -9.93 -7.28
CA MET A 58 5.28 -8.91 -7.94
C MET A 58 4.38 -9.55 -8.98
N GLN A 59 3.10 -9.15 -9.00
CA GLN A 59 2.11 -9.52 -10.00
C GLN A 59 1.23 -8.32 -10.31
N SER A 60 0.83 -8.16 -11.57
CA SER A 60 -0.07 -7.10 -12.02
C SER A 60 -1.27 -7.71 -12.73
N PHE A 61 -2.45 -7.20 -12.43
CA PHE A 61 -3.73 -7.71 -12.92
C PHE A 61 -4.46 -6.58 -13.63
N TRP A 62 -4.81 -6.79 -14.90
CA TRP A 62 -5.71 -5.91 -15.61
C TRP A 62 -7.15 -6.19 -15.18
N GLU A 63 -8.08 -5.26 -15.44
CA GLU A 63 -9.48 -5.40 -15.00
C GLU A 63 -10.12 -6.77 -15.31
N LYS A 64 -9.85 -7.33 -16.49
CA LYS A 64 -10.35 -8.65 -16.92
C LYS A 64 -9.80 -9.83 -16.10
N ASP A 65 -8.72 -9.62 -15.37
CA ASP A 65 -7.96 -10.62 -14.62
C ASP A 65 -8.12 -10.46 -13.10
N PHE A 66 -8.93 -9.49 -12.63
CA PHE A 66 -9.16 -9.24 -11.20
C PHE A 66 -9.69 -10.45 -10.43
N ASP A 67 -10.46 -11.35 -11.06
CA ASP A 67 -10.93 -12.56 -10.39
C ASP A 67 -9.77 -13.44 -9.87
N ASN A 68 -8.59 -13.34 -10.48
CA ASN A 68 -7.41 -14.13 -10.12
C ASN A 68 -6.62 -13.57 -8.92
N MET A 69 -6.84 -12.30 -8.52
CA MET A 69 -6.07 -11.69 -7.43
C MET A 69 -6.72 -11.84 -6.06
N TRP A 70 -8.05 -12.07 -5.99
CA TRP A 70 -8.77 -12.08 -4.72
C TRP A 70 -8.32 -13.17 -3.74
N SER A 71 -7.82 -14.30 -4.24
CA SER A 71 -7.28 -15.38 -3.39
C SER A 71 -6.00 -14.94 -2.68
N ILE A 72 -5.16 -14.11 -3.33
CA ILE A 72 -3.93 -13.56 -2.76
C ILE A 72 -4.25 -12.69 -1.54
N PHE A 73 -5.22 -11.78 -1.68
CA PHE A 73 -5.67 -10.93 -0.58
C PHE A 73 -6.34 -11.73 0.53
N GLN A 74 -7.14 -12.75 0.18
CA GLN A 74 -7.83 -13.58 1.17
C GLN A 74 -6.87 -14.40 2.04
N SER A 75 -5.70 -14.80 1.51
CA SER A 75 -4.67 -15.52 2.28
C SER A 75 -3.76 -14.63 3.12
N ALA A 76 -3.86 -13.30 2.99
CA ALA A 76 -2.96 -12.38 3.67
C ALA A 76 -3.30 -12.22 5.16
N ASP A 77 -2.31 -12.34 6.03
CA ASP A 77 -2.40 -11.94 7.43
C ASP A 77 -2.48 -10.40 7.58
N ARG A 78 -1.95 -9.66 6.58
CA ARG A 78 -2.00 -8.20 6.52
C ARG A 78 -1.98 -7.73 5.05
N ILE A 79 -2.87 -6.79 4.72
CA ILE A 79 -2.91 -6.13 3.42
C ILE A 79 -2.45 -4.68 3.60
N ILE A 80 -1.31 -4.33 3.03
CA ILE A 80 -0.64 -3.05 3.21
C ILE A 80 -0.88 -2.17 1.98
N GLY A 81 -1.20 -0.91 2.20
CA GLY A 81 -1.29 0.08 1.13
C GLY A 81 -1.05 1.50 1.66
N TYR A 82 -1.12 2.48 0.75
CA TYR A 82 -0.92 3.88 1.09
C TYR A 82 -2.16 4.71 0.74
N ASN A 83 -2.91 5.17 1.75
CA ASN A 83 -4.24 5.74 1.57
C ASN A 83 -5.28 4.73 1.00
N SER A 84 -4.97 3.43 1.07
CA SER A 84 -5.76 2.36 0.49
C SER A 84 -7.15 2.19 1.10
N ILE A 85 -7.30 2.44 2.40
CA ILE A 85 -8.61 2.35 3.06
C ILE A 85 -9.58 3.42 2.53
N HIS A 86 -9.05 4.59 2.13
CA HIS A 86 -9.86 5.72 1.69
C HIS A 86 -9.94 5.87 0.17
N PHE A 87 -9.08 5.18 -0.59
CA PHE A 87 -9.02 5.29 -2.04
C PHE A 87 -9.12 3.93 -2.73
N ASP A 88 -8.11 3.09 -2.65
CA ASP A 88 -8.00 1.82 -3.38
C ASP A 88 -9.14 0.85 -3.05
N VAL A 89 -9.44 0.66 -1.77
CA VAL A 89 -10.52 -0.23 -1.32
C VAL A 89 -11.89 0.26 -1.81
N PRO A 90 -12.26 1.55 -1.66
CA PRO A 90 -13.44 2.10 -2.32
C PRO A 90 -13.43 2.00 -3.85
N ALA A 91 -12.29 2.24 -4.51
CA ALA A 91 -12.16 2.18 -5.97
C ALA A 91 -12.38 0.75 -6.50
N LEU A 92 -11.96 -0.26 -5.74
CA LEU A 92 -12.16 -1.67 -6.07
C LEU A 92 -13.56 -2.20 -5.73
N LYS A 93 -14.39 -1.45 -4.98
CA LYS A 93 -15.73 -1.88 -4.54
C LYS A 93 -16.64 -2.40 -5.68
N PRO A 94 -16.64 -1.83 -6.90
CA PRO A 94 -17.46 -2.35 -8.00
C PRO A 94 -17.06 -3.77 -8.48
N TYR A 95 -15.82 -4.17 -8.20
CA TYR A 95 -15.20 -5.42 -8.66
C TYR A 95 -15.05 -6.44 -7.52
N ALA A 96 -14.85 -5.94 -6.30
CA ALA A 96 -14.39 -6.76 -5.19
C ALA A 96 -15.49 -7.66 -4.61
N PRO A 97 -15.14 -8.90 -4.22
CA PRO A 97 -16.00 -9.71 -3.37
C PRO A 97 -16.38 -8.97 -2.08
N SER A 98 -17.58 -9.22 -1.56
CA SER A 98 -18.12 -8.53 -0.38
C SER A 98 -17.26 -8.65 0.91
N TYR A 99 -16.34 -9.62 0.96
CA TYR A 99 -15.43 -9.79 2.08
C TYR A 99 -14.17 -8.92 2.01
N PHE A 100 -13.79 -8.39 0.83
CA PHE A 100 -12.51 -7.73 0.61
C PHE A 100 -12.26 -6.54 1.55
N ALA A 101 -13.28 -5.70 1.74
CA ALA A 101 -13.20 -4.54 2.64
C ALA A 101 -13.07 -4.91 4.13
N LYS A 102 -13.28 -6.18 4.51
CA LYS A 102 -13.20 -6.68 5.89
C LYS A 102 -11.89 -7.42 6.18
N LEU A 103 -11.02 -7.57 5.18
CA LEU A 103 -9.70 -8.18 5.33
C LEU A 103 -8.77 -7.29 6.19
N PRO A 104 -7.63 -7.80 6.70
CA PRO A 104 -6.77 -7.07 7.63
C PRO A 104 -5.96 -5.96 6.94
N HIS A 105 -6.63 -4.88 6.54
CA HIS A 105 -6.01 -3.72 5.91
C HIS A 105 -5.15 -2.90 6.88
N PHE A 106 -3.97 -2.51 6.43
CA PHE A 106 -3.00 -1.66 7.10
C PHE A 106 -2.65 -0.50 6.16
N ASP A 107 -3.12 0.71 6.50
CA ASP A 107 -2.93 1.91 5.68
C ASP A 107 -1.87 2.81 6.31
N ILE A 108 -0.72 2.93 5.64
CA ILE A 108 0.43 3.71 6.13
C ILE A 108 0.06 5.19 6.34
N MET A 109 -0.74 5.77 5.44
CA MET A 109 -1.17 7.17 5.58
C MET A 109 -2.14 7.33 6.77
N ALA A 110 -2.97 6.34 7.04
CA ALA A 110 -3.84 6.34 8.21
C ALA A 110 -3.02 6.31 9.51
N GLU A 111 -2.01 5.44 9.61
CA GLU A 111 -1.10 5.38 10.77
C GLU A 111 -0.32 6.69 10.97
N VAL A 112 0.23 7.25 9.90
CA VAL A 112 0.88 8.58 9.94
C VAL A 112 -0.10 9.64 10.44
N LYS A 113 -1.33 9.66 9.94
CA LYS A 113 -2.36 10.62 10.39
C LYS A 113 -2.71 10.41 11.86
N ASN A 114 -2.79 9.17 12.34
CA ASN A 114 -3.13 8.85 13.72
C ASN A 114 -2.08 9.40 14.71
N VAL A 115 -0.79 9.26 14.37
CA VAL A 115 0.30 9.73 15.25
C VAL A 115 0.60 11.23 15.06
N PHE A 116 0.72 11.68 13.82
CA PHE A 116 1.16 13.05 13.51
C PHE A 116 0.01 14.07 13.43
N GLY A 117 -1.23 13.62 13.20
CA GLY A 117 -2.43 14.46 13.07
C GLY A 117 -2.67 15.02 11.66
N ARG A 118 -1.83 14.69 10.66
CA ARG A 118 -2.03 15.08 9.26
C ARG A 118 -1.66 13.96 8.30
N ARG A 119 -2.26 14.00 7.11
CA ARG A 119 -1.90 13.13 5.98
C ARG A 119 -0.64 13.66 5.29
N LEU A 120 0.26 12.76 4.93
CA LEU A 120 1.45 13.04 4.13
C LEU A 120 1.37 12.27 2.81
N PRO A 121 1.66 12.87 1.64
CA PRO A 121 1.73 12.13 0.38
C PRO A 121 2.87 11.09 0.39
N LEU A 122 2.70 10.00 -0.35
CA LEU A 122 3.71 8.93 -0.46
C LEU A 122 5.06 9.51 -0.90
N ASP A 123 5.07 10.29 -1.97
CA ASP A 123 6.28 10.91 -2.52
C ASP A 123 7.04 11.77 -1.50
N ALA A 124 6.31 12.48 -0.63
CA ALA A 124 6.92 13.34 0.39
C ALA A 124 7.63 12.52 1.48
N ILE A 125 7.11 11.32 1.79
CA ILE A 125 7.76 10.38 2.71
C ILE A 125 8.89 9.64 2.00
N ALA A 126 8.62 9.07 0.83
CA ALA A 126 9.56 8.23 0.08
C ALA A 126 10.84 9.00 -0.25
N LYS A 127 10.73 10.27 -0.64
CA LYS A 127 11.88 11.12 -0.93
C LYS A 127 12.84 11.26 0.24
N GLU A 128 12.33 11.59 1.42
CA GLU A 128 13.19 11.87 2.57
C GLU A 128 13.54 10.59 3.36
N THR A 129 12.74 9.53 3.25
CA THR A 129 12.95 8.26 3.97
C THR A 129 13.86 7.31 3.20
N LEU A 130 13.69 7.21 1.88
CA LEU A 130 14.35 6.21 1.03
C LEU A 130 15.41 6.83 0.10
N ASP A 131 15.59 8.16 0.14
CA ASP A 131 16.43 8.92 -0.81
C ASP A 131 16.03 8.66 -2.28
N ARG A 132 14.73 8.48 -2.52
CA ARG A 132 14.17 8.23 -3.86
C ARG A 132 13.37 9.43 -4.34
N GLU A 133 13.81 10.06 -5.42
CA GLU A 133 12.97 11.01 -6.15
C GLU A 133 12.09 10.26 -7.16
N LYS A 134 10.77 10.50 -7.11
CA LYS A 134 9.86 9.99 -8.13
C LYS A 134 10.10 10.77 -9.43
N THR A 135 10.21 10.06 -10.55
CA THR A 135 10.43 10.69 -11.86
C THR A 135 9.16 11.16 -12.55
N ASP A 136 7.98 10.64 -12.15
CA ASP A 136 6.71 10.91 -12.84
C ASP A 136 5.50 10.93 -11.88
N THR A 137 4.38 11.47 -12.36
CA THR A 137 3.20 11.81 -11.56
C THR A 137 1.99 10.92 -11.87
N GLY A 138 1.05 10.76 -10.93
CA GLY A 138 -0.18 9.96 -11.15
C GLY A 138 -1.11 10.47 -12.27
N LEU A 139 -0.93 11.72 -12.74
CA LEU A 139 -1.63 12.22 -13.94
C LEU A 139 -1.18 11.50 -15.21
N ASP A 140 0.06 11.02 -15.23
CA ASP A 140 0.61 10.30 -16.37
C ASP A 140 -0.06 8.92 -16.50
N ALA A 141 -0.47 8.29 -15.39
CA ALA A 141 -1.10 6.97 -15.37
C ALA A 141 -2.44 6.91 -16.11
N VAL A 142 -3.39 7.82 -15.79
CA VAL A 142 -4.67 7.88 -16.51
C VAL A 142 -4.46 8.21 -17.99
N TYR A 143 -3.49 9.06 -18.31
CA TYR A 143 -3.15 9.37 -19.69
C TYR A 143 -2.58 8.16 -20.44
N TYR A 144 -1.73 7.35 -19.80
CA TYR A 144 -1.25 6.09 -20.37
C TYR A 144 -2.40 5.10 -20.62
N TRP A 145 -3.34 4.99 -19.67
CA TRP A 145 -4.53 4.18 -19.86
C TRP A 145 -5.32 4.64 -21.10
N GLN A 146 -5.60 5.94 -21.21
CA GLN A 146 -6.40 6.49 -22.31
C GLN A 146 -5.81 6.21 -23.70
N LYS A 147 -4.48 6.14 -23.83
CA LYS A 147 -3.84 5.82 -25.11
C LYS A 147 -4.10 4.40 -25.62
N HIS A 148 -4.25 3.43 -24.71
CA HIS A 148 -4.46 2.00 -25.02
C HIS A 148 -3.39 1.35 -25.93
N ASP A 149 -2.28 2.03 -26.22
CA ASP A 149 -1.17 1.45 -26.96
C ASP A 149 -0.28 0.62 -26.03
N LYS A 150 0.46 -0.33 -26.61
CA LYS A 150 1.28 -1.28 -25.85
C LYS A 150 2.32 -0.59 -24.97
N GLU A 151 2.98 0.46 -25.46
CA GLU A 151 4.04 1.15 -24.71
C GLU A 151 3.45 1.89 -23.51
N SER A 152 2.29 2.53 -23.70
CA SER A 152 1.59 3.22 -22.62
C SER A 152 1.08 2.24 -21.56
N LEU A 153 0.51 1.11 -21.94
CA LEU A 153 0.09 0.09 -20.97
C LEU A 153 1.27 -0.54 -20.21
N GLU A 154 2.42 -0.74 -20.87
CA GLU A 154 3.64 -1.18 -20.18
C GLU A 154 4.15 -0.13 -19.18
N LYS A 155 4.06 1.16 -19.51
CA LYS A 155 4.40 2.25 -18.59
C LYS A 155 3.45 2.28 -17.40
N LEU A 156 2.13 2.23 -17.66
CA LEU A 156 1.09 2.20 -16.62
C LEU A 156 1.32 1.07 -15.62
N GLN A 157 1.57 -0.14 -16.10
CA GLN A 157 1.89 -1.27 -15.23
C GLN A 157 3.14 -1.00 -14.39
N LYS A 158 4.21 -0.46 -14.98
CA LYS A 158 5.44 -0.13 -14.25
C LYS A 158 5.23 0.97 -13.19
N TYR A 159 4.33 1.93 -13.42
CA TYR A 159 3.99 2.93 -12.41
C TYR A 159 3.33 2.31 -11.20
N CYS A 160 2.29 1.50 -11.42
CA CYS A 160 1.60 0.81 -10.34
C CYS A 160 2.56 -0.12 -9.57
N GLU A 161 3.38 -0.90 -10.28
CA GLU A 161 4.42 -1.75 -9.66
C GLU A 161 5.44 -0.93 -8.86
N ALA A 162 5.84 0.25 -9.34
CA ALA A 162 6.77 1.13 -8.64
C ALA A 162 6.14 1.67 -7.33
N ASP A 163 4.88 2.06 -7.35
CA ASP A 163 4.19 2.58 -6.16
C ASP A 163 3.97 1.47 -5.12
N VAL A 164 3.72 0.22 -5.54
CA VAL A 164 3.73 -0.95 -4.64
C VAL A 164 5.11 -1.16 -4.00
N LEU A 165 6.19 -1.10 -4.78
CA LEU A 165 7.56 -1.27 -4.26
C LEU A 165 7.96 -0.13 -3.31
N ILE A 166 7.61 1.11 -3.62
CA ILE A 166 7.85 2.25 -2.74
C ILE A 166 7.05 2.08 -1.44
N THR A 167 5.79 1.67 -1.52
CA THR A 167 4.95 1.40 -0.35
C THR A 167 5.54 0.31 0.54
N ARG A 168 6.00 -0.81 -0.05
CA ARG A 168 6.72 -1.88 0.66
C ARG A 168 7.97 -1.33 1.35
N ASP A 169 8.81 -0.60 0.63
CA ASP A 169 10.08 -0.11 1.16
C ASP A 169 9.89 0.92 2.28
N VAL A 170 8.84 1.76 2.19
CA VAL A 170 8.44 2.68 3.26
C VAL A 170 7.97 1.90 4.49
N TYR A 171 7.14 0.86 4.30
CA TYR A 171 6.68 0.00 5.38
C TYR A 171 7.85 -0.72 6.09
N ASP A 172 8.77 -1.30 5.33
CA ASP A 172 9.94 -2.01 5.85
C ASP A 172 10.90 -1.07 6.57
N TYR A 173 11.10 0.14 6.05
CA TYR A 173 11.87 1.17 6.74
C TYR A 173 11.25 1.50 8.09
N ALA A 174 9.94 1.73 8.14
CA ALA A 174 9.26 2.06 9.39
C ALA A 174 9.30 0.90 10.40
N LEU A 175 9.16 -0.35 9.95
CA LEU A 175 9.35 -1.53 10.81
C LEU A 175 10.74 -1.58 11.43
N LYS A 176 11.78 -1.33 10.62
CA LYS A 176 13.18 -1.38 11.06
C LYS A 176 13.58 -0.22 11.95
N ASN A 177 13.18 1.00 11.59
CA ASN A 177 13.67 2.22 12.21
C ASN A 177 12.68 2.83 13.22
N GLY A 178 11.42 2.37 13.22
CA GLY A 178 10.34 2.91 14.05
C GLY A 178 9.96 4.34 13.74
N LYS A 179 10.25 4.82 12.52
CA LYS A 179 9.97 6.18 12.09
C LYS A 179 9.94 6.33 10.58
N LEU A 180 9.36 7.44 10.13
CA LEU A 180 9.43 7.92 8.75
C LEU A 180 9.90 9.37 8.72
N LEU A 181 10.56 9.77 7.62
CA LEU A 181 11.11 11.11 7.41
C LEU A 181 10.29 11.87 6.37
N PHE A 182 10.15 13.18 6.54
CA PHE A 182 9.48 14.07 5.59
C PHE A 182 9.93 15.54 5.77
N LYS A 183 9.69 16.41 4.78
CA LYS A 183 9.89 17.86 4.92
C LYS A 183 8.59 18.58 5.26
N ASP A 184 8.63 19.48 6.25
CA ASP A 184 7.49 20.35 6.56
C ASP A 184 7.34 21.50 5.55
N LYS A 185 6.31 22.34 5.75
CA LYS A 185 6.01 23.50 4.88
C LYS A 185 7.14 24.54 4.81
N TRP A 186 8.14 24.44 5.69
CA TRP A 186 9.32 25.31 5.74
C TRP A 186 10.58 24.60 5.22
N ASN A 187 10.42 23.48 4.50
CA ASN A 187 11.52 22.62 4.03
C ASN A 187 12.44 22.09 5.15
N THR A 188 11.95 22.05 6.39
CA THR A 188 12.69 21.47 7.51
C THR A 188 12.43 19.98 7.55
N LEU A 189 13.50 19.17 7.62
CA LEU A 189 13.39 17.73 7.81
C LEU A 189 12.77 17.42 9.19
N ARG A 190 11.79 16.54 9.20
CA ARG A 190 11.04 16.10 10.37
C ARG A 190 10.91 14.58 10.33
N GLU A 191 10.65 13.99 11.49
CA GLU A 191 10.35 12.58 11.64
C GLU A 191 8.97 12.37 12.27
N VAL A 192 8.36 11.23 11.96
CA VAL A 192 7.16 10.70 12.63
C VAL A 192 7.53 9.34 13.20
N GLU A 193 7.48 9.19 14.53
CA GLU A 193 7.66 7.90 15.18
C GLU A 193 6.45 7.00 14.91
N LEU A 194 6.70 5.74 14.56
CA LEU A 194 5.68 4.79 14.14
C LEU A 194 6.03 3.39 14.65
N ASP A 195 5.00 2.62 14.99
CA ASP A 195 5.12 1.21 15.33
C ASP A 195 4.24 0.38 14.39
N PHE A 196 4.89 -0.29 13.44
CA PHE A 196 4.23 -1.15 12.45
C PHE A 196 4.27 -2.62 12.84
N SER A 197 4.77 -2.96 14.03
CA SER A 197 4.87 -4.34 14.48
C SER A 197 3.50 -5.05 14.51
N TYR A 198 3.52 -6.37 14.41
CA TYR A 198 2.31 -7.15 14.69
C TYR A 198 2.00 -7.04 16.18
N LYS A 199 0.81 -6.54 16.51
CA LYS A 199 0.32 -6.54 17.88
C LYS A 199 0.13 -8.00 18.31
N GLU A 200 0.63 -8.36 19.48
CA GLU A 200 0.36 -9.69 20.04
C GLU A 200 -1.16 -9.83 20.20
N GLU A 201 -1.71 -10.94 19.70
CA GLU A 201 -3.10 -11.28 20.00
C GLU A 201 -3.20 -11.42 21.53
N GLU A 202 -4.02 -10.58 22.18
CA GLU A 202 -4.40 -10.81 23.56
C GLU A 202 -5.05 -12.19 23.59
N LYS A 203 -4.31 -13.19 24.10
CA LYS A 203 -4.90 -14.47 24.48
C LYS A 203 -5.94 -14.13 25.54
N SER A 204 -7.20 -13.99 25.12
CA SER A 204 -8.31 -13.92 26.05
C SER A 204 -8.15 -15.11 26.97
N GLN A 205 -7.76 -14.87 28.22
CA GLN A 205 -7.90 -15.86 29.27
C GLN A 205 -9.38 -16.19 29.27
N ILE A 206 -9.74 -17.30 28.62
CA ILE A 206 -11.00 -17.97 28.83
C ILE A 206 -10.93 -18.34 30.31
N GLY A 207 -11.50 -17.45 31.14
CA GLY A 207 -11.63 -17.68 32.55
C GLY A 207 -12.36 -19.00 32.70
N LEU A 208 -11.69 -19.98 33.31
CA LEU A 208 -12.38 -21.11 33.91
C LEU A 208 -13.30 -20.55 34.98
N PHE A 209 -14.58 -20.41 34.64
CA PHE A 209 -15.68 -20.31 35.58
C PHE A 209 -16.72 -21.36 35.21
#